data_AF-A0A9E3TWA0-F1
#
_entry.id   AF-A0A9E3TWA0-F1
#
_cell.length_a   1.000
_cell.length_b   1.000
_cell.length_c   1.000
_cell.angle_alpha   90.00
_cell.angle_beta   90.00
_cell.angle_gamma   90.00
#
_symmetry.space_group_name_H-M   'P 1'
#
loop_
_entity.id
_entity.type
_entity.pdbx_description
1 polymer ?
#
loop_
_entity_poly.entity_id
_entity_poly.type
_entity_poly.pdbx_seq_one_letter_code
_entity_poly.pdbx_strand_id
1 'polypeptide(L)'
;MLEMLEVVHAHDSQQPLLFLGDSAYTSSAMLQAIPEAIAVTGRIASNSRVHKMAPTENTGQRGRPRVRGERLQTPDEMLDAKGLRRLLLQLYESTQYQVRVAEQVGCLFKASKRQVKVVGIEHLRGGRGREVFYSTESSADAEQILRWFSWRWPIEVTFHDSKQHLGLGEAENRKPKAVRRTVPTGLLL
;
A
#
# COMPACT_ATOMS: atom_id res chain seq x y z
N MET A 1 5.30 -1.60 -13.80
CA MET A 1 5.44 -1.23 -12.37
C MET A 1 6.73 -1.81 -11.78
N LEU A 2 6.97 -3.13 -11.81
CA LEU A 2 8.24 -3.70 -11.33
C LEU A 2 9.46 -3.10 -12.03
N GLU A 3 9.44 -3.05 -13.37
CA GLU A 3 10.48 -2.38 -14.17
C GLU A 3 10.71 -0.92 -13.74
N MET A 4 9.64 -0.19 -13.40
CA MET A 4 9.75 1.20 -12.95
C MET A 4 10.41 1.30 -11.57
N LEU A 5 10.08 0.39 -10.65
CA LEU A 5 10.72 0.31 -9.34
C LEU A 5 12.20 -0.05 -9.47
N GLU A 6 12.56 -0.94 -10.40
CA GLU A 6 13.95 -1.27 -10.71
C GLU A 6 14.71 -0.05 -11.23
N VAL A 7 14.13 0.70 -12.18
CA VAL A 7 14.74 1.93 -12.71
C VAL A 7 14.94 2.98 -11.61
N VAL A 8 13.93 3.21 -10.76
CA VAL A 8 14.03 4.18 -9.66
C VAL A 8 15.05 3.74 -8.61
N HIS A 9 15.02 2.46 -8.21
CA HIS A 9 15.97 1.93 -7.23
C HIS A 9 17.41 1.91 -7.75
N ALA A 10 17.62 1.66 -9.04
CA ALA A 10 18.94 1.74 -9.67
C ALA A 10 19.45 3.19 -9.79
N HIS A 11 18.55 4.17 -9.90
CA HIS A 11 18.92 5.59 -9.98
C HIS A 11 19.48 6.12 -8.65
N ASP A 12 18.90 5.71 -7.52
CA ASP A 12 19.40 6.05 -6.19
C ASP A 12 19.22 4.88 -5.22
N SER A 13 20.23 4.00 -5.19
CA SER A 13 20.21 2.79 -4.36
C SER A 13 20.54 3.05 -2.89
N GLN A 14 20.94 4.27 -2.53
CA GLN A 14 21.36 4.62 -1.16
C GLN A 14 20.17 5.14 -0.33
N GLN A 15 19.11 5.62 -0.99
CA GLN A 15 17.90 6.08 -0.31
C GLN A 15 16.90 4.93 -0.13
N PRO A 16 16.28 4.81 1.06
CA PRO A 16 15.21 3.85 1.28
C PRO A 16 14.00 4.23 0.42
N LEU A 17 13.51 3.27 -0.38
CA LEU A 17 12.35 3.48 -1.25
C LEU A 17 11.08 2.93 -0.58
N LEU A 18 10.07 3.78 -0.44
CA LEU A 18 8.73 3.40 -0.03
C LEU A 18 7.77 3.48 -1.21
N PHE A 19 7.27 2.33 -1.66
CA PHE A 19 6.26 2.25 -2.71
C PHE A 19 4.85 2.35 -2.11
N LEU A 20 4.07 3.31 -2.59
CA LEU A 20 2.67 3.53 -2.22
C LEU A 20 1.76 3.12 -3.39
N GLY A 21 0.96 2.07 -3.21
CA GLY A 21 0.08 1.57 -4.28
C GLY A 21 -1.37 1.42 -3.85
N ASP A 22 -2.30 1.63 -4.76
CA ASP A 22 -3.69 1.24 -4.56
C ASP A 22 -3.88 -0.29 -4.68
N SER A 23 -5.11 -0.77 -4.49
CA SER A 23 -5.43 -2.20 -4.54
C SER A 23 -5.12 -2.89 -5.89
N ALA A 24 -5.00 -2.14 -7.00
CA ALA A 24 -4.59 -2.69 -8.28
C ALA A 24 -3.08 -3.00 -8.32
N TYR A 25 -2.27 -2.25 -7.56
CA TYR A 25 -0.81 -2.39 -7.51
C TYR A 25 -0.28 -3.03 -6.23
N THR A 26 -1.14 -3.33 -5.25
CA THR A 26 -0.72 -3.94 -3.97
C THR A 26 -1.29 -5.33 -3.77
N SER A 27 -1.49 -6.05 -4.87
CA SER A 27 -1.81 -7.47 -4.83
C SER A 27 -0.70 -8.27 -4.17
N SER A 28 -1.04 -9.42 -3.60
CA SER A 28 -0.03 -10.27 -2.97
C SER A 28 1.03 -10.79 -3.94
N ALA A 29 0.70 -10.92 -5.24
CA ALA A 29 1.67 -11.28 -6.26
C ALA A 29 2.69 -10.16 -6.47
N MET A 30 2.23 -8.90 -6.51
CA MET A 30 3.11 -7.74 -6.60
C MET A 30 4.01 -7.65 -5.36
N LEU A 31 3.43 -7.80 -4.16
CA LEU A 31 4.20 -7.76 -2.91
C LEU A 31 5.31 -8.82 -2.84
N GLN A 32 5.12 -10.00 -3.47
CA GLN A 32 6.17 -11.01 -3.56
C GLN A 32 7.25 -10.67 -4.59
N ALA A 33 6.89 -9.97 -5.67
CA ALA A 33 7.79 -9.66 -6.77
C ALA A 33 8.64 -8.41 -6.51
N ILE A 34 8.16 -7.47 -5.70
CA ILE A 34 8.95 -6.30 -5.28
C ILE A 34 10.17 -6.80 -4.46
N PRO A 35 11.38 -6.24 -4.65
CA PRO A 35 12.57 -6.53 -3.83
C PRO A 35 12.43 -6.16 -2.35
N GLU A 36 13.06 -6.91 -1.43
CA GLU A 36 12.91 -6.69 0.04
C GLU A 36 13.48 -5.34 0.51
N ALA A 37 14.42 -4.78 -0.24
CA ALA A 37 14.93 -3.43 -0.02
C ALA A 37 13.88 -2.32 -0.22
N ILE A 38 12.77 -2.61 -0.91
CA ILE A 38 11.70 -1.64 -1.18
C ILE A 38 10.53 -1.93 -0.23
N ALA A 39 10.27 -0.97 0.64
CA ALA A 39 9.11 -0.98 1.51
C ALA A 39 7.84 -0.74 0.69
N VAL A 40 6.73 -1.35 1.10
CA VAL A 40 5.45 -1.26 0.39
C VAL A 40 4.35 -0.93 1.37
N THR A 41 3.58 0.13 1.09
CA THR A 41 2.34 0.45 1.80
C THR A 41 1.18 0.45 0.79
N GLY A 42 0.09 -0.20 1.15
CA GLY A 42 -1.00 -0.48 0.21
C GLY A 42 -2.35 -0.71 0.84
N ARG A 43 -3.36 -0.95 -0.01
CA ARG A 43 -4.71 -1.34 0.42
C ARG A 43 -4.92 -2.83 0.21
N ILE A 44 -5.69 -3.43 1.12
CA ILE A 44 -6.15 -4.81 1.03
C ILE A 44 -7.65 -4.87 1.35
N ALA A 45 -8.30 -5.97 0.96
CA ALA A 45 -9.70 -6.18 1.31
C ALA A 45 -9.86 -6.39 2.83
N SER A 46 -10.99 -5.97 3.40
CA SER A 46 -11.26 -6.09 4.83
C SER A 46 -11.41 -7.54 5.31
N ASN A 47 -11.79 -8.45 4.42
CA ASN A 47 -11.83 -9.90 4.67
C ASN A 47 -10.50 -10.62 4.36
N SER A 48 -9.40 -9.88 4.21
CA SER A 48 -8.09 -10.47 3.87
C SER A 48 -7.62 -11.45 4.95
N ARG A 49 -7.10 -12.60 4.49
CA ARG A 49 -6.56 -13.63 5.38
C ARG A 49 -5.14 -13.28 5.82
N VAL A 50 -4.98 -13.02 7.11
CA VAL A 50 -3.71 -12.71 7.77
C VAL A 50 -3.28 -13.89 8.63
N HIS A 51 -1.99 -14.20 8.66
CA HIS A 51 -1.40 -15.29 9.41
C HIS A 51 -0.18 -14.80 10.20
N LYS A 52 0.21 -15.53 11.25
CA LYS A 52 1.55 -15.37 11.84
C LYS A 52 2.62 -15.76 10.81
N MET A 53 3.83 -15.23 10.98
CA MET A 53 4.99 -15.69 10.20
C MET A 53 5.20 -17.19 10.38
N ALA A 54 5.81 -17.84 9.39
CA ALA A 54 6.19 -19.23 9.52
C ALA A 54 7.13 -19.39 10.73
N PRO A 55 6.94 -20.43 11.58
CA PRO A 55 7.87 -20.71 12.66
C PRO A 55 9.28 -20.96 12.09
N THR A 56 10.29 -20.42 12.76
CA THR A 56 11.71 -20.54 12.40
C THR A 56 12.23 -21.98 12.55
N GLU A 57 11.63 -22.77 13.43
CA GLU A 57 12.04 -24.15 13.70
C GLU A 57 11.25 -25.14 12.83
N ASN A 58 11.90 -25.64 11.77
CA ASN A 58 11.48 -26.85 11.07
C ASN A 58 12.50 -27.97 11.35
N THR A 59 12.68 -28.35 12.60
CA THR A 59 13.59 -29.45 12.98
C THR A 59 12.84 -30.78 12.95
N GLY A 60 13.02 -31.54 11.85
CA GLY A 60 12.89 -33.00 11.87
C GLY A 60 11.54 -33.65 11.56
N GLN A 61 10.48 -32.89 11.24
CA GLN A 61 9.18 -33.50 10.89
C GLN A 61 9.12 -33.90 9.40
N ARG A 62 8.67 -35.12 9.09
CA ARG A 62 8.41 -35.56 7.70
C ARG A 62 7.32 -34.68 7.08
N GLY A 63 7.65 -33.98 6.00
CA GLY A 63 6.69 -33.22 5.20
C GLY A 63 7.23 -31.90 4.66
N ARG A 64 6.44 -31.20 3.85
CA ARG A 64 6.77 -29.85 3.38
C ARG A 64 6.78 -28.88 4.57
N PRO A 65 7.86 -28.11 4.79
CA PRO A 65 7.90 -27.07 5.83
C PRO A 65 6.71 -26.14 5.78
N ARG A 66 6.21 -25.71 6.95
CA ARG A 66 5.09 -24.76 7.02
C ARG A 66 5.52 -23.43 6.42
N VAL A 67 4.69 -22.89 5.52
CA VAL A 67 4.94 -21.62 4.82
C VAL A 67 4.30 -20.43 5.54
N ARG A 68 3.41 -20.68 6.51
CA ARG A 68 2.68 -19.72 7.34
C ARG A 68 2.45 -20.30 8.73
N GLY A 69 2.33 -19.43 9.73
CA GLY A 69 1.87 -19.79 11.07
C GLY A 69 0.34 -19.84 11.17
N GLU A 70 -0.15 -19.75 12.41
CA GLU A 70 -1.57 -19.75 12.74
C GLU A 70 -2.31 -18.59 12.07
N ARG A 71 -3.60 -18.81 11.79
CA ARG A 71 -4.48 -17.76 11.27
C ARG A 71 -4.71 -16.70 12.36
N LEU A 72 -4.56 -15.44 11.98
CA LEU A 72 -4.89 -14.28 12.80
C LEU A 72 -6.31 -13.77 12.45
N GLN A 73 -6.78 -12.80 13.23
CA GLN A 73 -8.06 -12.14 12.97
C GLN A 73 -8.06 -11.52 11.57
N THR A 74 -9.19 -11.57 10.88
CA THR A 74 -9.35 -10.75 9.67
C THR A 74 -9.43 -9.26 10.05
N PRO A 75 -9.08 -8.33 9.15
CA PRO A 75 -9.23 -6.90 9.43
C PRO A 75 -10.63 -6.48 9.87
N ASP A 76 -11.69 -7.08 9.33
CA ASP A 76 -13.06 -6.86 9.81
C ASP A 76 -13.25 -7.34 11.26
N GLU A 77 -12.78 -8.55 11.59
CA GLU A 77 -12.84 -9.08 12.96
C GLU A 77 -12.05 -8.20 13.95
N MET A 78 -10.92 -7.62 13.52
CA MET A 78 -10.16 -6.66 14.33
C MET A 78 -10.98 -5.40 14.61
N LEU A 79 -11.71 -4.90 13.61
CA LEU A 79 -12.52 -3.68 13.71
C LEU A 79 -13.83 -3.88 14.49
N ASP A 80 -14.29 -5.12 14.64
CA ASP A 80 -15.44 -5.48 15.48
C ASP A 80 -15.12 -5.50 16.98
N ALA A 81 -13.85 -5.45 17.36
CA ALA A 81 -13.43 -5.42 18.76
C ALA A 81 -13.97 -4.17 19.50
N LYS A 82 -14.28 -4.34 20.79
CA LYS A 82 -14.68 -3.24 21.67
C LYS A 82 -13.44 -2.48 22.16
N GLY A 83 -13.61 -1.18 22.43
CA GLY A 83 -12.56 -0.36 23.04
C GLY A 83 -11.40 0.02 22.11
N LEU A 84 -11.58 -0.05 20.78
CA LEU A 84 -10.56 0.38 19.82
C LEU A 84 -10.13 1.84 20.04
N ARG A 85 -8.83 2.08 19.87
CA ARG A 85 -8.25 3.42 19.94
C ARG A 85 -8.92 4.33 18.91
N ARG A 86 -9.31 5.53 19.34
CA ARG A 86 -9.83 6.58 18.46
C ARG A 86 -8.70 7.52 18.09
N LEU A 87 -8.63 7.87 16.81
CA LEU A 87 -7.61 8.75 16.26
C LEU A 87 -8.23 9.91 15.50
N LEU A 88 -7.60 11.07 15.62
CA LEU A 88 -7.82 12.20 14.73
C LEU A 88 -6.68 12.22 13.71
N LEU A 89 -6.92 11.69 12.52
CA LEU A 89 -5.94 11.66 11.45
C LEU A 89 -5.95 13.00 10.71
N GLN A 90 -4.85 13.74 10.82
CA GLN A 90 -4.60 14.93 10.02
C GLN A 90 -3.65 14.55 8.87
N LEU A 91 -4.21 14.41 7.67
CA LEU A 91 -3.46 13.94 6.48
C LEU A 91 -3.00 15.10 5.60
N TYR A 92 -3.81 16.16 5.51
CA TYR A 92 -3.58 17.38 4.74
C TYR A 92 -4.00 18.58 5.60
N GLU A 93 -3.53 19.78 5.24
CA GLU A 93 -3.71 21.00 6.04
C GLU A 93 -5.17 21.25 6.47
N SER A 94 -6.15 20.88 5.62
CA SER A 94 -7.58 21.08 5.89
C SER A 94 -8.39 19.81 6.14
N THR A 95 -7.79 18.61 6.05
CA THR A 95 -8.54 17.34 6.08
C THR A 95 -8.25 16.54 7.34
N GLN A 96 -9.28 16.41 8.18
CA GLN A 96 -9.26 15.64 9.42
C GLN A 96 -10.27 14.48 9.36
N TYR A 97 -9.82 13.28 9.74
CA TYR A 97 -10.68 12.11 9.88
C TYR A 97 -10.70 11.61 11.32
N GLN A 98 -11.90 11.47 11.88
CA GLN A 98 -12.10 10.76 13.15
C GLN A 98 -12.32 9.29 12.84
N VAL A 99 -11.41 8.44 13.29
CA VAL A 99 -11.45 7.00 13.01
C VAL A 99 -11.27 6.17 14.28
N ARG A 100 -11.78 4.94 14.25
CA ARG A 100 -11.30 3.86 15.14
C ARG A 100 -10.21 3.10 14.39
N VAL A 101 -9.16 2.71 15.10
CA VAL A 101 -8.04 1.97 14.51
C VAL A 101 -7.85 0.62 15.20
N ALA A 102 -7.53 -0.39 14.41
CA ALA A 102 -7.01 -1.67 14.87
C ALA A 102 -5.79 -2.04 14.04
N GLU A 103 -4.76 -2.60 14.66
CA GLU A 103 -3.54 -3.02 13.98
C GLU A 103 -3.08 -4.40 14.46
N GLN A 104 -2.43 -5.14 13.56
CA GLN A 104 -1.77 -6.40 13.90
C GLN A 104 -0.59 -6.65 12.97
N VAL A 105 0.39 -7.43 13.42
CA VAL A 105 1.56 -7.82 12.62
C VAL A 105 1.43 -9.29 12.22
N GLY A 106 1.70 -9.59 10.95
CA GLY A 106 1.62 -10.93 10.41
C GLY A 106 2.12 -11.00 8.97
N CYS A 107 1.59 -11.92 8.18
CA CYS A 107 1.82 -12.02 6.74
C CYS A 107 0.51 -12.29 6.00
N LEU A 108 0.43 -11.87 4.74
CA LEU A 108 -0.74 -12.10 3.91
C LEU A 108 -0.75 -13.54 3.38
N PHE A 109 -1.94 -14.14 3.24
CA PHE A 109 -2.07 -15.54 2.80
C PHE A 109 -1.28 -15.85 1.51
N LYS A 110 -1.40 -14.97 0.50
CA LYS A 110 -0.71 -15.08 -0.79
C LYS A 110 0.63 -14.33 -0.82
N ALA A 111 1.15 -13.81 0.30
CA ALA A 111 2.47 -13.16 0.38
C ALA A 111 3.07 -13.41 1.77
N SER A 112 3.31 -14.69 2.07
CA SER A 112 3.63 -15.15 3.43
C SER A 112 5.10 -15.01 3.84
N LYS A 113 5.98 -14.69 2.89
CA LYS A 113 7.42 -14.51 3.14
C LYS A 113 7.75 -13.14 3.74
N ARG A 114 6.86 -12.16 3.57
CA ARG A 114 7.04 -10.81 4.08
C ARG A 114 6.18 -10.59 5.31
N GLN A 115 6.81 -10.10 6.36
CA GLN A 115 6.10 -9.53 7.49
C GLN A 115 5.46 -8.21 7.06
N VAL A 116 4.24 -7.98 7.53
CA VAL A 116 3.50 -6.75 7.30
C VAL A 116 2.79 -6.35 8.59
N LYS A 117 2.66 -5.05 8.82
CA LYS A 117 1.64 -4.50 9.73
C LYS A 117 0.37 -4.25 8.93
N VAL A 118 -0.73 -4.83 9.37
CA VAL A 118 -2.07 -4.58 8.83
C VAL A 118 -2.75 -3.57 9.73
N VAL A 119 -3.30 -2.52 9.13
CA VAL A 119 -3.98 -1.41 9.80
C VAL A 119 -5.39 -1.30 9.25
N GLY A 120 -6.38 -1.65 10.06
CA GLY A 120 -7.79 -1.40 9.77
C GLY A 120 -8.22 -0.09 10.40
N ILE A 121 -8.98 0.72 9.67
CA ILE A 121 -9.68 1.89 10.20
C ILE A 121 -11.18 1.81 9.93
N GLU A 122 -11.96 2.37 10.84
CA GLU A 122 -13.38 2.64 10.63
C GLU A 122 -13.63 4.13 10.82
N HIS A 123 -14.15 4.79 9.78
CA HIS A 123 -14.49 6.20 9.82
C HIS A 123 -15.73 6.42 10.68
N LEU A 124 -15.62 7.29 11.69
CA LEU A 124 -16.71 7.65 12.58
C LEU A 124 -17.66 8.69 11.96
N ARG A 125 -17.24 9.34 10.87
CA ARG A 125 -18.00 10.38 10.15
C ARG A 125 -17.79 10.26 8.64
N GLY A 126 -18.70 10.80 7.85
CA GLY A 126 -18.49 10.99 6.39
C GLY A 126 -18.68 9.75 5.52
N GLY A 127 -19.27 8.66 6.04
CA GLY A 127 -19.78 7.55 5.23
C GLY A 127 -18.75 6.67 4.52
N ARG A 128 -17.44 6.92 4.70
CA ARG A 128 -16.35 6.13 4.10
C ARG A 128 -16.26 4.69 4.61
N GLY A 129 -16.92 4.36 5.72
CA GLY A 129 -16.97 3.02 6.26
C GLY A 129 -15.60 2.52 6.73
N ARG A 130 -15.30 1.25 6.43
CA ARG A 130 -14.06 0.57 6.82
C ARG A 130 -13.05 0.59 5.68
N GLU A 131 -11.81 0.90 6.02
CA GLU A 131 -10.69 0.86 5.09
C GLU A 131 -9.54 0.08 5.71
N VAL A 132 -8.84 -0.73 4.90
CA VAL A 132 -7.76 -1.56 5.40
C VAL A 132 -6.51 -1.37 4.57
N PHE A 133 -5.42 -1.14 5.28
CA PHE A 133 -4.11 -0.88 4.77
C PHE A 133 -3.13 -1.94 5.28
N TYR A 134 -2.01 -2.07 4.61
CA TYR A 134 -0.86 -2.78 5.14
C TYR A 134 0.42 -2.03 4.81
N SER A 135 1.46 -2.26 5.60
CA SER A 135 2.82 -1.85 5.29
C SER A 135 3.80 -3.00 5.56
N THR A 136 4.82 -3.16 4.72
CA THR A 136 5.96 -4.03 5.03
C THR A 136 6.90 -3.42 6.06
N GLU A 137 6.81 -2.11 6.29
CA GLU A 137 7.50 -1.46 7.41
C GLU A 137 6.72 -1.72 8.70
N SER A 138 6.84 -2.94 9.23
CA SER A 138 6.01 -3.39 10.36
C SER A 138 6.34 -2.70 11.68
N SER A 139 7.45 -1.95 11.75
CA SER A 139 7.81 -1.16 12.92
C SER A 139 7.04 0.17 13.00
N ALA A 140 6.60 0.72 11.86
CA ALA A 140 5.85 1.97 11.80
C ALA A 140 4.50 1.85 12.52
N ASP A 141 4.06 2.92 13.20
CA ASP A 141 2.74 2.96 13.80
C ASP A 141 1.63 3.13 12.74
N ALA A 142 0.38 2.85 13.12
CA ALA A 142 -0.75 3.02 12.22
C ALA A 142 -0.89 4.46 11.67
N GLU A 143 -0.62 5.49 12.46
CA GLU A 143 -0.80 6.89 12.04
C GLU A 143 0.18 7.25 10.93
N GLN A 144 1.42 6.82 11.05
CA GLN A 144 2.47 7.00 10.07
C GLN A 144 2.19 6.22 8.79
N ILE A 145 1.70 4.98 8.89
CA ILE A 145 1.27 4.20 7.71
C ILE A 145 0.14 4.91 6.96
N LEU A 146 -0.86 5.42 7.69
CA LEU A 146 -1.99 6.15 7.12
C LEU A 146 -1.56 7.48 6.52
N ARG A 147 -0.62 8.18 7.15
CA ARG A 147 0.01 9.41 6.63
C ARG A 147 0.79 9.13 5.35
N TRP A 148 1.63 8.10 5.34
CA TRP A 148 2.34 7.70 4.12
C TRP A 148 1.37 7.39 3.01
N PHE A 149 0.32 6.60 3.28
CA PHE A 149 -0.65 6.28 2.24
C PHE A 149 -1.37 7.52 1.68
N SER A 150 -1.56 8.57 2.48
CA SER A 150 -2.17 9.81 2.00
C SER A 150 -1.32 10.46 0.89
N TRP A 151 0.01 10.38 0.95
CA TRP A 151 0.96 10.93 -0.03
C TRP A 151 0.86 10.31 -1.42
N ARG A 152 -0.05 9.35 -1.64
CA ARG A 152 -0.41 8.88 -2.98
C ARG A 152 -1.25 9.91 -3.75
N TRP A 153 -2.11 10.69 -3.08
CA TRP A 153 -3.06 11.61 -3.73
C TRP A 153 -2.42 12.63 -4.71
N PRO A 154 -1.23 13.20 -4.45
CA PRO A 154 -0.57 14.10 -5.39
C PRO A 154 -0.42 13.55 -6.81
N ILE A 155 -0.34 12.23 -7.03
CA ILE A 155 -0.29 11.66 -8.38
C ILE A 155 -1.61 11.89 -9.15
N GLU A 156 -2.74 11.87 -8.46
CA GLU A 156 -4.06 12.12 -9.06
C GLU A 156 -4.21 13.60 -9.43
N VAL A 157 -3.73 14.50 -8.54
CA VAL A 157 -3.65 15.93 -8.82
C VAL A 157 -2.73 16.19 -10.01
N THR A 158 -1.55 15.57 -10.03
CA THR A 158 -0.60 15.68 -11.15
C THR A 158 -1.26 15.28 -12.45
N PHE A 159 -1.96 14.15 -12.51
CA PHE A 159 -2.67 13.71 -13.72
C PHE A 159 -3.85 14.61 -14.09
N HIS A 160 -4.56 15.16 -13.11
CA HIS A 160 -5.63 16.12 -13.34
C HIS A 160 -5.07 17.39 -13.97
N ASP A 161 -4.10 18.03 -13.32
CA ASP A 161 -3.50 19.30 -13.73
C ASP A 161 -2.78 19.15 -15.08
N SER A 162 -2.07 18.04 -15.27
CA SER A 162 -1.46 17.68 -16.55
C SER A 162 -2.46 17.70 -17.70
N LYS A 163 -3.67 17.18 -17.48
CA LYS A 163 -4.70 17.14 -18.51
C LYS A 163 -5.41 18.48 -18.66
N GLN A 164 -5.78 19.13 -17.55
CA GLN A 164 -6.60 20.34 -17.56
C GLN A 164 -5.82 21.62 -17.88
N HIS A 165 -4.57 21.71 -17.42
CA HIS A 165 -3.77 22.93 -17.51
C HIS A 165 -2.66 22.83 -18.57
N LEU A 166 -2.05 21.65 -18.73
CA LEU A 166 -1.02 21.44 -19.75
C LEU A 166 -1.58 20.91 -21.09
N GLY A 167 -2.90 20.66 -21.17
CA GLY A 167 -3.56 20.20 -22.40
C GLY A 167 -3.08 18.82 -22.87
N LEU A 168 -2.48 18.00 -21.99
CA LEU A 168 -1.92 16.70 -22.37
C LEU A 168 -2.97 15.72 -22.93
N GLY A 169 -4.25 15.92 -22.56
CA GLY A 169 -5.38 15.15 -23.10
C GLY A 169 -5.90 15.65 -24.46
N GLU A 170 -5.41 16.80 -24.93
CA GLU A 170 -5.94 17.52 -26.10
C GLU A 170 -5.02 17.44 -27.32
N ALA A 171 -3.86 16.80 -27.18
CA ALA A 171 -2.90 16.65 -28.28
C ALA A 171 -3.49 15.80 -29.43
N GLU A 172 -3.76 16.42 -30.57
CA GLU A 172 -4.32 15.77 -31.78
C GLU A 172 -3.27 14.98 -32.61
N ASN A 173 -2.45 14.20 -31.93
CA ASN A 173 -1.42 13.39 -32.55
C ASN A 173 -2.02 12.26 -33.41
N ARG A 174 -1.76 12.27 -34.71
CA ARG A 174 -2.28 11.26 -35.67
C ARG A 174 -1.47 9.97 -35.75
N LYS A 175 -0.32 9.88 -35.07
CA LYS A 175 0.57 8.70 -35.10
C LYS A 175 0.93 8.26 -33.68
N PRO A 176 0.92 6.94 -33.36
CA PRO A 176 1.29 6.45 -32.04
C PRO A 176 2.68 6.88 -31.56
N LYS A 177 3.66 6.97 -32.48
CA LYS A 177 5.02 7.45 -32.16
C LYS A 177 5.05 8.92 -31.75
N ALA A 178 4.13 9.75 -32.23
CA ALA A 178 4.04 11.16 -31.82
C ALA A 178 3.48 11.25 -30.39
N VAL A 179 2.41 10.51 -30.08
CA VAL A 179 1.83 10.43 -28.73
C VAL A 179 2.89 10.03 -27.68
N ARG A 180 3.68 8.99 -27.97
CA ARG A 180 4.75 8.50 -27.08
C ARG A 180 5.86 9.51 -26.82
N ARG A 181 5.96 10.61 -27.57
CA ARG A 181 6.93 11.70 -27.36
C ARG A 181 6.28 12.89 -26.70
N THR A 182 5.10 13.29 -27.17
CA THR A 182 4.39 14.47 -26.65
C THR A 182 4.02 14.30 -25.18
N VAL A 183 3.45 13.15 -24.79
CA VAL A 183 2.93 13.00 -23.42
C VAL A 183 4.06 13.03 -22.37
N PRO A 184 5.16 12.26 -22.50
CA PRO A 184 6.25 12.34 -21.53
C PRO A 184 6.93 13.71 -21.50
N THR A 185 7.09 14.38 -22.65
CA THR A 185 7.72 15.71 -22.69
C THR A 185 6.84 16.77 -22.04
N GLY A 186 5.53 16.72 -22.25
CA GLY A 186 4.61 17.68 -21.62
C GLY A 186 4.44 17.48 -20.12
N LEU A 187 4.81 16.31 -19.57
CA LEU A 187 4.91 16.10 -18.12
C LEU A 187 6.18 16.71 -17.49
N LEU A 188 7.11 17.24 -18.29
CA LEU A 188 8.35 17.89 -17.83
C LEU A 188 8.28 19.43 -17.89
N LEU A 189 7.17 19.99 -18.40
CA LEU A 189 6.94 21.44 -18.51
C LEU A 189 6.21 21.96 -17.27
#